data_AF-A0A2G8JPI9-F1
#
_entry.id   AF-A0A2G8JPI9-F1
#
_cell.length_a   1.000
_cell.length_b   1.000
_cell.length_c   1.000
_cell.angle_alpha   90.00
_cell.angle_beta   90.00
_cell.angle_gamma   90.00
#
_symmetry.space_group_name_H-M   'P 1'
#
loop_
_entity.id
_entity.type
_entity.pdbx_description
1 polymer ?
#
loop_
_entity_poly.entity_id
_entity_poly.type
_entity_poly.pdbx_seq_one_letter_code
_entity_poly.pdbx_strand_id
1 'polypeptide(L)'
;MGLTCGMCGTCSGKTEDELSLPNGNLATTLEEFGASYRVSNDCEISVVSENPCKFNSSQEIYARDVCHMLIRNPGPFSPCFDTANPMVYYNACVMDVCVTGKDSMLCPVLVNYGRICERMGISVSNWMEKSPHCLEIDILELEYAEINNLSTGKRKKRATAYVECPKGADYVPCDVTIGKRTTCGKPPLCDPQQPTMMCVCAAPMLLMNGECVPDESECYCESPIGGALKVVIQQARFNRILSTTDIPSIDR
;
A
#
# COMPACT_ATOMS: atom_id res chain seq x y z
N MET A 1 12.12 10.86 -10.04
CA MET A 1 12.33 9.71 -9.13
C MET A 1 12.75 10.32 -7.81
N GLY A 2 12.20 9.89 -6.67
CA GLY A 2 12.52 10.49 -5.37
C GLY A 2 11.76 11.77 -5.04
N LEU A 3 10.53 11.92 -5.54
CA LEU A 3 9.71 13.12 -5.31
C LEU A 3 8.34 12.85 -4.69
N THR A 4 8.11 11.60 -4.26
CA THR A 4 6.98 11.28 -3.38
C THR A 4 7.48 11.25 -1.94
N CYS A 5 6.55 11.16 -1.02
CA CYS A 5 6.78 10.90 0.40
C CYS A 5 5.45 10.47 1.00
N GLY A 6 5.47 9.99 2.24
CA GLY A 6 4.29 9.36 2.85
C GLY A 6 4.57 7.90 3.20
N MET A 7 3.51 7.21 3.62
CA MET A 7 3.55 5.80 3.97
C MET A 7 3.99 4.87 2.82
N CYS A 8 3.96 5.35 1.58
CA CYS A 8 4.44 4.63 0.40
C CYS A 8 5.89 4.98 0.01
N GLY A 9 6.61 5.75 0.85
CA GLY A 9 8.01 6.12 0.64
C GLY A 9 8.23 7.15 -0.46
N THR A 10 9.50 7.27 -0.89
CA THR A 10 9.97 8.36 -1.75
C THR A 10 9.92 8.06 -3.25
N CYS A 11 9.67 6.81 -3.63
CA CYS A 11 9.77 6.33 -5.01
C CYS A 11 11.12 6.72 -5.66
N SER A 12 12.19 6.72 -4.86
CA SER A 12 13.57 6.97 -5.30
C SER A 12 14.16 5.76 -6.04
N GLY A 13 13.61 4.56 -5.80
CA GLY A 13 14.18 3.28 -6.21
C GLY A 13 15.24 2.75 -5.24
N LYS A 14 15.39 3.38 -4.07
CA LYS A 14 16.25 2.94 -2.98
C LYS A 14 15.38 2.53 -1.80
N THR A 15 15.80 1.49 -1.09
CA THR A 15 15.12 1.05 0.14
C THR A 15 15.56 1.86 1.36
N GLU A 16 16.72 2.53 1.27
CA GLU A 16 17.36 3.27 2.37
C GLU A 16 16.55 4.50 2.82
N ASP A 17 15.72 5.06 1.94
CA ASP A 17 14.92 6.26 2.20
C ASP A 17 13.41 5.99 2.31
N GLU A 18 12.98 4.72 2.36
CA GLU A 18 11.56 4.35 2.45
C GLU A 18 10.93 4.79 3.78
N LEU A 19 11.72 4.81 4.87
CA LEU A 19 11.29 5.24 6.20
C LEU A 19 11.59 6.72 6.48
N SER A 20 11.61 7.56 5.44
CA SER A 20 11.79 9.01 5.58
C SER A 20 10.61 9.63 6.32
N LEU A 21 10.89 10.36 7.40
CA LEU A 21 9.91 11.14 8.15
C LEU A 21 9.59 12.46 7.43
N PRO A 22 8.45 13.11 7.73
CA PRO A 22 8.12 14.44 7.21
C PRO A 22 9.15 15.53 7.56
N ASN A 23 9.99 15.35 8.58
CA ASN A 23 11.04 16.30 8.94
C ASN A 23 12.36 16.08 8.19
N GLY A 24 12.42 15.10 7.27
CA GLY A 24 13.58 14.78 6.44
C GLY A 24 14.58 13.81 7.09
N ASN A 25 14.36 13.40 8.34
CA ASN A 25 15.16 12.36 9.00
C ASN A 25 14.62 10.96 8.64
N LEU A 26 15.41 9.92 8.90
CA LEU A 26 14.94 8.54 8.83
C LEU A 26 14.35 8.12 10.18
N ALA A 27 13.21 7.43 10.14
CA ALA A 27 12.64 6.81 11.31
C ALA A 27 13.56 5.71 11.84
N THR A 28 13.63 5.58 13.15
CA THR A 28 14.36 4.49 13.82
C THR A 28 13.48 3.25 14.02
N THR A 29 12.15 3.44 14.05
CA THR A 29 11.17 2.35 14.15
C THR A 29 10.01 2.54 13.19
N LEU A 30 9.29 1.45 12.89
CA LEU A 30 8.09 1.50 12.04
C LEU A 30 6.93 2.24 12.70
N GLU A 31 6.84 2.19 14.03
CA GLU A 31 5.85 2.93 14.82
C GLU A 31 6.10 4.44 14.74
N GLU A 32 7.36 4.87 14.85
CA GLU A 32 7.74 6.27 14.65
C GLU A 32 7.37 6.74 13.24
N PHE A 33 7.72 5.93 12.23
CA PHE A 33 7.37 6.22 10.84
C PHE A 33 5.86 6.38 10.65
N GLY A 34 5.06 5.38 11.07
CA GLY A 34 3.60 5.43 10.94
C GLY A 34 2.96 6.58 11.71
N ALA A 35 3.41 6.84 12.94
CA ALA A 35 2.90 7.94 13.76
C ALA A 35 3.21 9.31 13.16
N SER A 36 4.34 9.46 12.46
CA SER A 36 4.74 10.74 11.86
C SER A 36 3.85 11.20 10.72
N TYR A 37 3.14 10.27 10.06
CA TYR A 37 2.26 10.54 8.92
C TYR A 37 0.77 10.61 9.30
N ARG A 38 0.42 10.67 10.59
CA ARG A 38 -0.99 10.81 11.02
C ARG A 38 -1.61 12.12 10.53
N VAL A 39 -2.85 12.04 10.07
CA VAL A 39 -3.59 13.19 9.51
C VAL A 39 -4.28 14.04 10.59
N SER A 40 -4.56 13.45 11.75
CA SER A 40 -5.18 14.14 12.89
C SER A 40 -4.49 13.77 14.19
N ASN A 41 -4.49 14.72 15.13
CA ASN A 41 -4.10 14.47 16.52
C ASN A 41 -5.11 13.62 17.29
N ASP A 42 -6.34 13.50 16.79
CA ASP A 42 -7.39 12.66 17.37
C ASP A 42 -7.18 11.17 17.06
N CYS A 43 -6.21 10.84 16.20
CA CYS A 43 -5.79 9.46 15.98
C CYS A 43 -4.93 9.02 17.17
N GLU A 44 -5.48 8.15 18.00
CA GLU A 44 -4.70 7.45 19.03
C GLU A 44 -3.62 6.62 18.35
N ILE A 45 -2.37 6.79 18.82
CA ILE A 45 -1.30 5.87 18.45
C ILE A 45 -1.62 4.56 19.18
N SER A 46 -2.11 3.59 18.43
CA SER A 46 -2.31 2.25 18.95
C SER A 46 -0.96 1.71 19.42
N VAL A 47 -0.76 1.67 20.72
CA VAL A 47 0.33 0.89 21.32
C VAL A 47 0.06 -0.54 20.90
N VAL A 48 0.96 -1.13 20.12
CA VAL A 48 0.84 -2.50 19.64
C VAL A 48 0.57 -3.38 20.87
N SER A 49 -0.68 -3.85 21.01
CA SER A 49 -1.01 -4.90 21.96
C SER A 49 -0.16 -6.12 21.60
N GLU A 50 0.19 -6.96 22.59
CA GLU A 50 0.94 -8.19 22.33
C GLU A 50 0.46 -8.85 21.03
N ASN A 51 1.40 -9.09 20.10
CA ASN A 51 1.10 -9.71 18.82
C ASN A 51 0.31 -11.01 19.08
N PRO A 52 -0.96 -11.13 18.66
CA PRO A 52 -1.74 -12.35 18.88
C PRO A 52 -1.13 -13.55 18.15
N CYS A 53 -0.27 -13.29 17.16
CA CYS A 53 0.50 -14.28 16.40
C CYS A 53 1.86 -14.55 17.03
N LYS A 54 1.84 -14.88 18.31
CA LYS A 54 3.03 -15.44 18.97
C LYS A 54 3.42 -16.73 18.25
N PHE A 55 4.72 -16.90 18.00
CA PHE A 55 5.26 -18.09 17.37
C PHE A 55 4.80 -19.37 18.09
N ASN A 56 4.32 -20.36 17.33
CA ASN A 56 3.76 -21.63 17.83
C ASN A 56 2.52 -21.49 18.73
N SER A 57 1.80 -20.36 18.68
CA SER A 57 0.48 -20.29 19.29
C SER A 57 -0.51 -21.14 18.49
N SER A 58 -1.56 -21.64 19.15
CA SER A 58 -2.62 -22.38 18.44
C SER A 58 -3.27 -21.54 17.33
N GLN A 59 -3.31 -20.22 17.48
CA GLN A 59 -3.84 -19.28 16.49
C GLN A 59 -2.92 -19.15 15.28
N GLU A 60 -1.60 -19.10 15.49
CA GLU A 60 -0.62 -19.07 14.40
C GLU A 60 -0.64 -20.38 13.61
N ILE A 61 -0.64 -21.53 14.30
CA ILE A 61 -0.72 -22.86 13.65
C ILE A 61 -2.00 -22.98 12.80
N TYR A 62 -3.14 -22.59 13.37
CA TYR A 62 -4.40 -22.56 12.66
C TYR A 62 -4.35 -21.66 11.42
N ALA A 63 -3.80 -20.44 11.55
CA ALA A 63 -3.67 -19.51 10.44
C ALA A 63 -2.77 -20.06 9.32
N ARG A 64 -1.66 -20.74 9.66
CA ARG A 64 -0.80 -21.41 8.67
C ARG A 64 -1.57 -22.46 7.87
N ASP A 65 -2.37 -23.28 8.55
CA ASP A 65 -3.17 -24.32 7.91
C ASP A 65 -4.21 -23.74 6.95
N VAL A 66 -4.92 -22.69 7.38
CA VAL A 66 -5.87 -21.94 6.54
C VAL A 66 -5.16 -21.38 5.29
N CYS A 67 -3.99 -20.76 5.48
CA CYS A 67 -3.27 -20.06 4.42
C CYS A 67 -2.44 -20.95 3.48
N HIS A 68 -2.26 -22.23 3.83
CA HIS A 68 -1.34 -23.16 3.15
C HIS A 68 -1.60 -23.32 1.63
N MET A 69 -2.83 -23.08 1.16
CA MET A 69 -3.15 -23.15 -0.27
C MET A 69 -2.29 -22.20 -1.13
N LEU A 70 -1.90 -21.05 -0.59
CA LEU A 70 -1.11 -20.03 -1.31
C LEU A 70 0.29 -20.53 -1.69
N ILE A 71 0.84 -21.49 -0.94
CA ILE A 71 2.21 -22.02 -1.13
C ILE A 71 2.22 -23.49 -1.56
N ARG A 72 1.06 -24.12 -1.74
CA ARG A 72 0.96 -25.54 -2.09
C ARG A 72 1.60 -25.81 -3.46
N ASN A 73 2.51 -26.78 -3.51
CA ASN A 73 3.13 -27.26 -4.76
C ASN A 73 3.03 -28.80 -4.86
N PRO A 74 2.35 -29.36 -5.87
CA PRO A 74 1.57 -28.67 -6.91
C PRO A 74 0.26 -28.09 -6.34
N GLY A 75 -0.11 -26.90 -6.82
CA GLY A 75 -1.29 -26.17 -6.36
C GLY A 75 -1.77 -25.12 -7.36
N PRO A 76 -2.93 -24.47 -7.12
CA PRO A 76 -3.53 -23.54 -8.08
C PRO A 76 -2.63 -22.36 -8.46
N PHE A 77 -1.81 -21.90 -7.52
CA PHE A 77 -0.89 -20.78 -7.71
C PHE A 77 0.53 -21.20 -8.08
N SER A 78 0.84 -22.50 -8.14
CA SER A 78 2.20 -22.95 -8.43
C SER A 78 2.76 -22.42 -9.76
N PRO A 79 1.98 -22.19 -10.83
CA PRO A 79 2.49 -21.54 -12.06
C PRO A 79 2.99 -20.10 -11.85
N CYS A 80 2.60 -19.43 -10.77
CA CYS A 80 2.88 -18.02 -10.52
C CYS A 80 4.11 -17.80 -9.60
N PHE A 81 4.62 -18.85 -8.96
CA PHE A 81 5.64 -18.74 -7.92
C PHE A 81 6.93 -18.05 -8.37
N ASP A 82 7.35 -18.29 -9.61
CA ASP A 82 8.58 -17.71 -10.17
C ASP A 82 8.44 -16.23 -10.51
N THR A 83 7.20 -15.73 -10.66
CA THR A 83 6.92 -14.35 -11.08
C THR A 83 6.47 -13.47 -9.91
N ALA A 84 5.73 -14.05 -8.96
CA ALA A 84 5.31 -13.37 -7.75
C ALA A 84 5.51 -14.30 -6.55
N ASN A 85 6.44 -13.92 -5.67
CA ASN A 85 6.83 -14.71 -4.51
C ASN A 85 5.61 -15.03 -3.61
N PRO A 86 5.20 -16.31 -3.48
CA PRO A 86 4.00 -16.69 -2.73
C PRO A 86 4.12 -16.42 -1.23
N MET A 87 5.35 -16.34 -0.68
CA MET A 87 5.57 -16.13 0.75
C MET A 87 5.06 -14.77 1.23
N VAL A 88 5.06 -13.75 0.36
CA VAL A 88 4.52 -12.42 0.71
C VAL A 88 3.02 -12.51 1.01
N TYR A 89 2.27 -13.19 0.15
CA TYR A 89 0.83 -13.39 0.30
C TYR A 89 0.51 -14.36 1.44
N TYR A 90 1.26 -15.45 1.56
CA TYR A 90 1.10 -16.41 2.65
C TYR A 90 1.30 -15.77 4.02
N ASN A 91 2.39 -15.01 4.21
CA ASN A 91 2.65 -14.36 5.50
C ASN A 91 1.59 -13.30 5.83
N ALA A 92 1.11 -12.54 4.83
CA ALA A 92 0.01 -11.59 5.01
C ALA A 92 -1.28 -12.31 5.47
N CYS A 93 -1.65 -13.40 4.77
CA CYS A 93 -2.79 -14.22 5.16
C CYS A 93 -2.66 -14.76 6.58
N VAL A 94 -1.49 -15.30 6.95
CA VAL A 94 -1.27 -15.86 8.28
C VAL A 94 -1.46 -14.79 9.34
N MET A 95 -0.92 -13.59 9.14
CA MET A 95 -1.10 -12.47 10.06
C MET A 95 -2.58 -12.08 10.17
N ASP A 96 -3.29 -11.91 9.05
CA ASP A 96 -4.69 -11.49 9.04
C ASP A 96 -5.61 -12.52 9.70
N VAL A 97 -5.46 -13.80 9.36
CA VAL A 97 -6.24 -14.89 9.97
C VAL A 97 -5.94 -15.00 11.46
N CYS A 98 -4.67 -14.87 11.87
CA CYS A 98 -4.30 -15.01 13.26
C CYS A 98 -4.73 -13.82 14.14
N VAL A 99 -4.64 -12.57 13.63
CA VAL A 99 -5.13 -11.38 14.35
C VAL A 99 -6.66 -11.41 14.49
N THR A 100 -7.37 -11.85 13.46
CA THR A 100 -8.85 -11.84 13.45
C THR A 100 -9.49 -13.11 14.00
N GLY A 101 -8.76 -14.23 13.97
CA GLY A 101 -9.28 -15.58 14.21
C GLY A 101 -10.24 -16.08 13.12
N LYS A 102 -10.25 -15.47 11.91
CA LYS A 102 -11.25 -15.75 10.87
C LYS A 102 -10.63 -16.26 9.57
N ASP A 103 -11.10 -17.41 9.11
CA ASP A 103 -10.65 -18.02 7.84
C ASP A 103 -11.03 -17.20 6.62
N SER A 104 -12.10 -16.41 6.72
CA SER A 104 -12.54 -15.51 5.65
C SER A 104 -11.46 -14.52 5.22
N MET A 105 -10.44 -14.26 6.05
CA MET A 105 -9.29 -13.42 5.69
C MET A 105 -8.39 -14.04 4.61
N LEU A 106 -8.47 -15.35 4.36
CA LEU A 106 -7.81 -15.98 3.23
C LEU A 106 -8.33 -15.46 1.87
N CYS A 107 -9.63 -15.19 1.78
CA CYS A 107 -10.29 -14.88 0.52
C CYS A 107 -9.79 -13.62 -0.19
N PRO A 108 -9.67 -12.44 0.47
CA PRO A 108 -9.09 -11.26 -0.18
C PRO A 108 -7.64 -11.49 -0.65
N VAL A 109 -6.86 -12.31 0.08
CA VAL A 109 -5.49 -12.64 -0.29
C VAL A 109 -5.45 -13.53 -1.54
N LEU A 110 -6.32 -14.54 -1.63
CA LEU A 110 -6.44 -15.39 -2.83
C LEU A 110 -6.81 -14.56 -4.07
N VAL A 111 -7.78 -13.67 -3.94
CA VAL A 111 -8.21 -12.77 -5.03
C VAL A 111 -7.06 -11.87 -5.46
N ASN A 112 -6.36 -11.24 -4.52
CA ASN A 112 -5.26 -10.35 -4.83
C ASN A 112 -4.10 -11.10 -5.50
N TYR A 113 -3.72 -12.27 -4.97
CA TYR A 113 -2.64 -13.05 -5.55
C TYR A 113 -3.00 -13.52 -6.98
N GLY A 114 -4.26 -13.95 -7.19
CA GLY A 114 -4.76 -14.31 -8.52
C GLY A 114 -4.69 -13.15 -9.51
N ARG A 115 -5.15 -11.96 -9.11
CA ARG A 115 -5.05 -10.74 -9.94
C ARG A 115 -3.61 -10.40 -10.29
N ILE A 116 -2.66 -10.56 -9.35
CA ILE A 116 -1.24 -10.30 -9.63
C ILE A 116 -0.70 -11.29 -10.65
N CYS A 117 -1.03 -12.58 -10.54
CA CYS A 117 -0.64 -13.59 -11.52
C CYS A 117 -1.20 -13.27 -12.91
N GLU A 118 -2.48 -12.91 -13.00
CA GLU A 118 -3.13 -12.55 -14.27
C GLU A 118 -2.53 -11.30 -14.91
N ARG A 119 -2.23 -10.25 -14.13
CA ARG A 119 -1.53 -9.04 -14.64
C ARG A 119 -0.15 -9.35 -15.20
N MET A 120 0.49 -10.42 -14.73
CA MET A 120 1.77 -10.90 -15.23
C MET A 120 1.61 -11.92 -16.39
N GLY A 121 0.39 -12.11 -16.90
CA GLY A 121 0.08 -13.01 -18.00
C GLY A 121 0.02 -14.49 -17.62
N ILE A 122 -0.03 -14.81 -16.32
CA ILE A 122 -0.07 -16.17 -15.80
C ILE A 122 -1.50 -16.53 -15.42
N SER A 123 -2.08 -17.48 -16.15
CA SER A 123 -3.39 -18.03 -15.81
C SER A 123 -3.28 -18.96 -14.61
N VAL A 124 -3.96 -18.63 -13.51
CA VAL A 124 -4.16 -19.50 -12.36
C VAL A 124 -5.63 -19.93 -12.33
N SER A 125 -5.90 -21.23 -12.23
CA SER A 125 -7.27 -21.77 -12.30
C SER A 125 -7.59 -22.70 -11.14
N ASN A 126 -8.89 -22.96 -10.94
CA ASN A 126 -9.43 -23.92 -9.96
C ASN A 126 -9.11 -23.61 -8.49
N TRP A 127 -8.63 -22.40 -8.17
CA TRP A 127 -8.44 -21.97 -6.78
C TRP A 127 -9.78 -21.65 -6.10
N MET A 128 -10.73 -21.07 -6.84
CA MET A 128 -12.08 -20.79 -6.33
C MET A 128 -12.87 -22.07 -6.01
N GLU A 129 -12.74 -23.11 -6.84
CA GLU A 129 -13.38 -24.42 -6.58
C GLU A 129 -12.82 -25.09 -5.33
N LYS A 130 -11.54 -24.87 -5.02
CA LYS A 130 -10.88 -25.41 -3.82
C LYS A 130 -11.14 -24.57 -2.57
N SER A 131 -11.67 -23.37 -2.72
CA SER A 131 -12.04 -22.44 -1.64
C SER A 131 -13.50 -21.99 -1.80
N PRO A 132 -14.49 -22.91 -1.74
CA PRO A 132 -15.88 -22.57 -2.01
C PRO A 132 -16.46 -21.56 -1.01
N HIS A 133 -15.93 -21.49 0.21
CA HIS A 133 -16.31 -20.48 1.21
C HIS A 133 -15.92 -19.05 0.80
N CYS A 134 -15.05 -18.87 -0.20
CA CYS A 134 -14.71 -17.57 -0.77
C CYS A 134 -15.62 -17.13 -1.92
N LEU A 135 -16.53 -18.00 -2.39
CA LEU A 135 -17.45 -17.69 -3.50
C LEU A 135 -18.61 -16.77 -3.09
N GLU A 136 -18.85 -16.59 -1.79
CA GLU A 136 -19.93 -15.76 -1.25
C GLU A 136 -19.52 -14.31 -0.98
N ILE A 137 -18.26 -13.94 -1.28
CA ILE A 137 -17.77 -12.58 -1.08
C ILE A 137 -17.93 -11.83 -2.41
N ASP A 138 -18.83 -10.85 -2.44
CA ASP A 138 -18.90 -9.90 -3.55
C ASP A 138 -17.62 -9.05 -3.50
N ILE A 139 -16.64 -9.38 -4.35
CA ILE A 139 -15.31 -8.78 -4.39
C ILE A 139 -15.37 -7.26 -4.69
N LEU A 140 -16.51 -6.76 -5.18
CA LEU A 140 -16.78 -5.33 -5.37
C LEU A 140 -17.10 -4.59 -4.05
N GLU A 141 -17.48 -5.27 -2.98
CA GLU A 141 -17.77 -4.64 -1.68
C GLU A 141 -16.52 -4.46 -0.80
N LEU A 142 -15.46 -5.24 -0.99
CA LEU A 142 -14.23 -5.13 -0.18
C LEU A 142 -13.36 -3.91 -0.53
N GLU A 143 -13.49 -3.33 -1.73
CA GLU A 143 -12.87 -2.04 -2.05
C GLU A 143 -13.65 -0.84 -1.43
N TYR A 144 -14.87 -1.05 -0.93
CA TYR A 144 -15.76 0.02 -0.47
C TYR A 144 -16.18 -0.06 1.02
N ALA A 145 -15.99 -1.20 1.69
CA ALA A 145 -16.47 -1.42 3.06
C ALA A 145 -15.64 -0.69 4.15
N GLU A 146 -14.38 -0.33 3.90
CA GLU A 146 -13.57 0.44 4.86
C GLU A 146 -13.89 1.95 4.86
N ILE A 147 -14.60 2.47 3.85
CA ILE A 147 -14.88 3.91 3.75
C ILE A 147 -16.13 4.32 4.54
N ASN A 148 -17.06 3.40 4.86
CA ASN A 148 -18.41 3.78 5.32
C ASN A 148 -18.87 3.14 6.65
N ASN A 149 -17.98 2.97 7.63
CA ASN A 149 -18.40 2.75 9.02
C ASN A 149 -18.95 4.03 9.70
N LEU A 150 -19.91 4.68 9.03
CA LEU A 150 -20.85 5.65 9.61
C LEU A 150 -22.25 5.03 9.60
N SER A 151 -22.48 4.25 10.65
CA SER A 151 -23.74 3.98 11.35
C SER A 151 -25.10 4.32 10.68
N THR A 152 -26.02 3.38 10.92
CA THR A 152 -27.50 3.45 10.88
C THR A 152 -28.17 3.17 9.54
N GLY A 153 -28.91 2.06 9.54
CA GLY A 153 -29.79 1.63 8.46
C GLY A 153 -30.80 2.71 8.08
N LYS A 154 -30.47 3.46 7.03
CA LYS A 154 -31.38 4.02 6.04
C LYS A 154 -30.59 4.01 4.74
N ARG A 155 -31.18 3.53 3.64
CA ARG A 155 -30.62 3.67 2.29
C ARG A 155 -30.38 5.15 2.00
N LYS A 156 -29.19 5.66 2.35
CA LYS A 156 -28.73 6.98 1.94
C LYS A 156 -28.25 6.81 0.51
N LYS A 157 -28.83 7.59 -0.39
CA LYS A 157 -28.43 7.65 -1.80
C LYS A 157 -26.91 7.81 -1.85
N ARG A 158 -26.27 6.97 -2.65
CA ARG A 158 -24.84 6.94 -2.98
C ARG A 158 -24.36 8.38 -3.21
N ALA A 159 -23.72 8.99 -2.22
CA ALA A 159 -22.96 10.20 -2.43
C ALA A 159 -21.65 9.76 -3.07
N THR A 160 -21.60 9.76 -4.40
CA THR A 160 -20.33 9.76 -5.12
C THR A 160 -19.62 11.04 -4.71
N ALA A 161 -18.66 10.94 -3.79
CA ALA A 161 -17.70 12.00 -3.56
C ALA A 161 -16.87 12.10 -4.85
N TYR A 162 -17.35 12.89 -5.81
CA TYR A 162 -16.54 13.32 -6.92
C TYR A 162 -15.48 14.23 -6.30
N VAL A 163 -14.22 13.81 -6.31
CA VAL A 163 -13.13 14.67 -5.83
C VAL A 163 -13.16 15.90 -6.72
N GLU A 164 -13.49 17.09 -6.23
CA GLU A 164 -13.41 18.28 -7.08
C GLU A 164 -11.94 18.64 -7.28
N CYS A 165 -11.55 18.94 -8.53
CA CYS A 165 -10.18 19.38 -8.76
C CYS A 165 -9.92 20.71 -8.05
N PRO A 166 -8.71 20.89 -7.50
CA PRO A 166 -8.37 22.16 -6.88
C PRO A 166 -8.35 23.28 -7.91
N LYS A 167 -8.43 24.50 -7.42
CA LYS A 167 -8.44 25.70 -8.26
C LYS A 167 -7.19 25.74 -9.16
N GLY A 168 -7.42 25.85 -10.47
CA GLY A 168 -6.34 25.87 -11.47
C GLY A 168 -5.92 24.49 -12.01
N ALA A 169 -6.61 23.43 -11.58
CA ALA A 169 -6.49 22.09 -12.14
C ALA A 169 -7.79 21.65 -12.82
N ASP A 170 -7.65 20.87 -13.87
CA ASP A 170 -8.75 20.32 -14.66
C ASP A 170 -8.69 18.79 -14.68
N TYR A 171 -9.86 18.18 -14.85
CA TYR A 171 -9.98 16.75 -15.03
C TYR A 171 -9.50 16.33 -16.42
N VAL A 172 -8.53 15.42 -16.46
CA VAL A 172 -8.04 14.82 -17.70
C VAL A 172 -7.95 13.30 -17.58
N PRO A 173 -8.20 12.56 -18.67
CA PRO A 173 -7.83 11.15 -18.76
C PRO A 173 -6.33 10.97 -18.53
N CYS A 174 -5.92 9.93 -17.80
CA CYS A 174 -4.50 9.77 -17.49
C CYS A 174 -3.66 9.35 -18.71
N ASP A 175 -4.25 8.73 -19.74
CA ASP A 175 -3.57 8.37 -20.99
C ASP A 175 -3.02 9.59 -21.76
N VAL A 176 -3.71 10.74 -21.70
CA VAL A 176 -3.22 11.98 -22.33
C VAL A 176 -2.05 12.65 -21.58
N THR A 177 -1.76 12.16 -20.37
CA THR A 177 -0.63 12.60 -19.54
C THR A 177 0.57 11.64 -19.62
N ILE A 178 0.45 10.52 -20.37
CA ILE A 178 1.56 9.58 -20.57
C ILE A 178 2.79 10.31 -21.12
N GLY A 179 3.94 10.12 -20.45
CA GLY A 179 5.20 10.75 -20.81
C GLY A 179 5.32 12.23 -20.41
N LYS A 180 4.28 12.82 -19.82
CA LYS A 180 4.30 14.19 -19.28
C LYS A 180 4.40 14.14 -17.76
N ARG A 181 5.04 15.15 -17.19
CA ARG A 181 5.08 15.35 -15.75
C ARG A 181 4.01 16.35 -15.36
N THR A 182 2.99 15.88 -14.65
CA THR A 182 1.81 16.66 -14.24
C THR A 182 1.66 16.74 -12.72
N THR A 183 2.45 15.98 -11.97
CA THR A 183 2.45 15.93 -10.50
C THR A 183 3.88 16.03 -9.97
N CYS A 184 4.04 16.42 -8.71
CA CYS A 184 5.34 16.39 -8.04
C CYS A 184 5.96 14.98 -7.93
N GLY A 185 5.15 13.91 -7.93
CA GLY A 185 5.61 12.52 -8.01
C GLY A 185 5.71 11.97 -9.45
N LYS A 186 6.17 10.72 -9.60
CA LYS A 186 5.87 9.96 -10.84
C LYS A 186 4.35 9.79 -10.91
N PRO A 187 3.68 10.07 -12.04
CA PRO A 187 2.29 9.69 -12.18
C PRO A 187 2.16 8.17 -11.97
N PRO A 188 1.07 7.69 -11.36
CA PRO A 188 0.80 6.25 -11.31
C PRO A 188 0.90 5.69 -12.73
N LEU A 189 1.31 4.42 -12.85
CA LEU A 189 1.29 3.73 -14.14
C LEU A 189 -0.15 3.77 -14.65
N CYS A 190 -0.40 4.59 -15.66
CA CYS A 190 -1.66 4.57 -16.39
C CYS A 190 -1.80 3.21 -17.03
N ASP A 191 -2.87 2.49 -16.71
CA ASP A 191 -3.30 1.34 -17.49
C ASP A 191 -4.01 1.87 -18.75
N PRO A 192 -3.43 1.71 -19.95
CA PRO A 192 -4.07 2.16 -21.18
C PRO A 192 -5.40 1.44 -21.46
N GLN A 193 -5.63 0.27 -20.84
CA GLN A 193 -6.87 -0.49 -20.98
C GLN A 193 -7.98 0.03 -20.06
N GLN A 194 -7.63 0.81 -19.02
CA GLN A 194 -8.58 1.40 -18.06
C GLN A 194 -8.13 2.83 -17.66
N PRO A 195 -8.32 3.82 -18.55
CA PRO A 195 -7.91 5.19 -18.26
C PRO A 195 -8.75 5.78 -17.12
N THR A 196 -8.10 6.10 -16.01
CA THR A 196 -8.71 6.81 -14.88
C THR A 196 -8.65 8.33 -15.10
N MET A 197 -9.68 9.03 -14.65
CA MET A 197 -9.71 10.50 -14.66
C MET A 197 -8.91 11.03 -13.46
N MET A 198 -8.07 12.04 -13.68
CA MET A 198 -7.28 12.68 -12.64
C MET A 198 -7.24 14.20 -12.81
N CYS A 199 -6.94 14.92 -11.71
CA CYS A 199 -6.72 16.35 -11.74
C CYS A 199 -5.31 16.68 -12.22
N VAL A 200 -5.19 17.65 -13.14
CA VAL A 200 -3.91 18.13 -13.66
C VAL A 200 -3.94 19.65 -13.77
N CYS A 201 -2.87 20.30 -13.31
CA CYS A 201 -2.72 21.75 -13.40
C CYS A 201 -2.49 22.20 -14.85
N ALA A 202 -2.87 23.45 -15.14
CA ALA A 202 -2.50 24.07 -16.41
C ALA A 202 -0.96 24.09 -16.56
N ALA A 203 -0.47 23.61 -17.70
CA ALA A 203 0.98 23.59 -17.99
C ALA A 203 1.56 25.01 -17.90
N PRO A 204 2.76 25.21 -17.30
CA PRO A 204 3.75 24.20 -16.93
C PRO A 204 3.69 23.70 -15.47
N MET A 205 2.59 23.96 -14.75
CA MET A 205 2.51 23.72 -13.31
C MET A 205 2.34 22.24 -12.95
N LEU A 206 2.76 21.88 -11.74
CA LEU A 206 2.65 20.54 -11.16
C LEU A 206 1.58 20.51 -10.07
N LEU A 207 0.77 19.46 -10.04
CA LEU A 207 -0.17 19.24 -8.93
C LEU A 207 0.55 18.61 -7.73
N MET A 208 0.36 19.21 -6.56
CA MET A 208 0.88 18.71 -5.28
C MET A 208 -0.06 19.06 -4.13
N ASN A 209 -0.46 18.08 -3.32
CA ASN A 209 -1.29 18.27 -2.10
C ASN A 209 -2.54 19.15 -2.30
N GLY A 210 -3.13 19.12 -3.49
CA GLY A 210 -4.29 19.96 -3.81
C GLY A 210 -3.97 21.38 -4.28
N GLU A 211 -2.70 21.68 -4.61
CA GLU A 211 -2.28 22.99 -5.12
C GLU A 211 -1.44 22.84 -6.39
N CYS A 212 -1.45 23.87 -7.24
CA CYS A 212 -0.62 23.95 -8.43
C CYS A 212 0.66 24.72 -8.11
N VAL A 213 1.80 24.04 -8.19
CA VAL A 213 3.12 24.63 -7.95
C VAL A 213 3.88 24.86 -9.26
N PRO A 214 4.76 25.87 -9.36
CA PRO A 214 5.41 26.23 -10.62
C PRO A 214 6.33 25.15 -11.20
N ASP A 215 7.12 24.50 -10.37
CA ASP A 215 8.12 23.50 -10.77
C ASP A 215 8.57 22.61 -9.60
N GLU A 216 9.52 21.70 -9.86
CA GLU A 216 10.01 20.70 -8.91
C GLU A 216 10.64 21.28 -7.63
N SER A 217 11.20 22.49 -7.69
CA SER A 217 11.85 23.13 -6.53
C SER A 217 10.85 23.60 -5.47
N GLU A 218 9.58 23.65 -5.85
CA GLU A 218 8.45 23.95 -4.96
C GLU A 218 7.67 22.71 -4.55
N CYS A 219 8.13 21.51 -4.93
CA CYS A 219 7.58 20.29 -4.37
C CYS A 219 8.01 20.12 -2.90
N TYR A 220 7.06 19.88 -1.99
CA TYR A 220 7.30 19.65 -0.57
C TYR A 220 6.34 18.61 0.06
N CYS A 221 6.82 17.88 1.05
CA CYS A 221 6.01 17.02 1.90
C CYS A 221 5.45 17.86 3.04
N GLU A 222 4.13 17.82 3.24
CA GLU A 222 3.49 18.43 4.39
C GLU A 222 3.21 17.34 5.43
N SER A 223 3.73 17.52 6.64
CA SER A 223 3.19 16.79 7.79
C SER A 223 1.79 17.33 8.06
N PRO A 224 0.75 16.49 8.14
CA PRO A 224 -0.62 16.96 8.43
C PRO A 224 -0.78 17.66 9.79
N ILE A 225 0.24 17.61 10.65
CA ILE A 225 0.27 18.22 11.99
C ILE A 225 1.15 19.48 12.04
N GLY A 226 1.60 19.96 10.88
CA GLY A 226 2.48 21.12 10.74
C GLY A 226 3.94 20.71 10.60
N GLY A 227 4.56 21.20 9.51
CA GLY A 227 5.95 20.97 9.13
C GLY A 227 6.04 20.74 7.63
N ALA A 228 6.75 21.64 6.92
CA ALA A 228 6.97 21.52 5.48
C ALA A 228 8.41 21.07 5.21
N LEU A 229 8.57 20.00 4.43
CA LEU A 229 9.85 19.53 3.92
C LEU A 229 9.90 19.76 2.42
N LYS A 230 10.71 20.71 1.94
CA LYS A 230 11.04 20.75 0.51
C LYS A 230 11.59 19.37 0.12
N VAL A 231 11.12 18.81 -0.99
CA VAL A 231 11.60 17.54 -1.55
C VAL A 231 13.05 17.76 -1.98
N VAL A 232 13.96 17.71 -1.03
CA VAL A 232 15.39 17.74 -1.28
C VAL A 232 15.76 16.33 -1.67
N ILE A 233 16.25 16.17 -2.90
CA ILE A 233 16.94 14.96 -3.34
C ILE A 233 18.08 14.74 -2.34
N GLN A 234 17.87 13.87 -1.36
CA GLN A 234 18.88 13.48 -0.38
C GLN A 234 20.03 12.80 -1.14
N GLN A 235 21.02 13.58 -1.58
CA GLN A 235 22.37 13.08 -1.69
C GLN A 235 22.87 12.87 -0.26
N ALA A 236 22.58 11.70 0.29
CA ALA A 236 23.01 11.30 1.61
C ALA A 236 24.52 11.51 1.75
N ARG A 237 24.93 12.54 2.49
CA ARG A 237 26.26 12.61 3.09
C ARG A 237 26.22 11.78 4.36
N PHE A 238 26.66 10.53 4.23
CA PHE A 238 26.81 9.59 5.33
C PHE A 238 27.81 10.10 6.37
N ASN A 239 27.39 10.10 7.63
CA ASN A 239 28.25 9.80 8.77
C ASN A 239 27.51 8.79 9.66
N ARG A 240 27.96 7.52 9.60
CA ARG A 240 28.15 6.55 10.70
C ARG A 240 27.17 6.68 11.89
N ILE A 241 26.30 5.71 12.20
CA ILE A 241 26.53 4.41 12.88
C ILE A 241 25.15 3.71 12.86
N LEU A 242 24.98 2.48 12.37
CA LEU A 242 25.05 1.25 13.16
C LEU A 242 25.52 0.09 12.27
N SER A 243 26.67 -0.46 12.66
CA SER A 243 27.29 -1.66 12.11
C SER A 243 26.44 -2.89 12.45
N THR A 244 26.14 -3.68 11.43
CA THR A 244 25.62 -5.03 11.50
C THR A 244 26.65 -5.97 12.13
N THR A 245 26.54 -6.23 13.43
CA THR A 245 27.11 -7.41 14.08
C THR A 245 26.16 -7.81 15.18
N ASP A 246 25.29 -8.79 14.90
CA ASP A 246 24.89 -9.88 15.81
C ASP A 246 23.75 -10.68 15.15
N ILE A 247 24.12 -11.49 14.15
CA ILE A 247 23.32 -12.65 13.72
C ILE A 247 24.09 -13.88 14.23
N PRO A 248 23.60 -14.60 15.26
CA PRO A 248 24.14 -15.92 15.55
C PRO A 248 23.65 -16.89 14.48
N SER A 249 24.60 -17.35 13.68
CA SER A 249 24.51 -18.50 12.79
C SER A 249 24.07 -19.75 13.57
N ILE A 250 22.92 -20.32 13.18
CA ILE A 250 22.56 -21.71 13.50
C ILE A 250 23.06 -22.57 12.34
N ASP A 251 24.13 -23.31 12.60
CA ASP A 251 24.66 -24.34 11.71
C ASP A 251 23.84 -25.65 11.86
N ARG A 252 23.93 -26.48 10.83
CA ARG A 252 23.11 -27.69 10.56
C ARG A 252 23.14 -28.77 11.63
#